data_AF-A0A7V5VQQ7-F1
#
_entry.id   AF-A0A7V5VQQ7-F1
#
_cell.length_a   1.000
_cell.length_b   1.000
_cell.length_c   1.000
_cell.angle_alpha   90.00
_cell.angle_beta   90.00
_cell.angle_gamma   90.00
#
_symmetry.space_group_name_H-M   'P 1'
#
loop_
_entity.id
_entity.type
_entity.pdbx_description
1 polymer ?
#
loop_
_entity_poly.entity_id
_entity_poly.type
_entity_poly.pdbx_seq_one_letter_code
_entity_poly.pdbx_strand_id
1 'polypeptide(L)'
;MWYKIALIITFSGMLWAQDAPEQGKNLFNQRCAACHKLEKKLIGPPLARIGERRSEEWFLKFVSNSQALIQSGDAQAVAIFKEYNQQIMPPFTDLSESDIKAIWTYLNSVAAPQAPTAAASGAATSAESSDGIYPGEKRPMKVEDFNLLRHTFWLLTGFAVMVSLLLAVIINFVSIKKASESS
;
A
#
# COMPACT_ATOMS: atom_id res chain seq x y z
N MET A 1 -32.07 -13.19 -39.56
CA MET A 1 -31.47 -12.07 -38.81
C MET A 1 -31.51 -12.35 -37.30
N TRP A 2 -31.05 -13.52 -36.82
CA TRP A 2 -31.12 -13.93 -35.40
C TRP A 2 -29.82 -14.57 -34.86
N TYR A 3 -28.83 -14.89 -35.71
CA TYR A 3 -27.60 -15.56 -35.28
C TYR A 3 -26.46 -14.60 -34.85
N LYS A 4 -26.66 -13.29 -34.96
CA LYS A 4 -25.60 -12.28 -34.70
C LYS A 4 -25.54 -11.77 -33.25
N ILE A 5 -26.47 -12.16 -32.38
CA ILE A 5 -26.52 -11.72 -30.97
C ILE A 5 -25.87 -12.75 -30.02
N ALA A 6 -25.70 -14.00 -30.45
CA ALA A 6 -25.21 -15.09 -29.60
C ALA A 6 -23.68 -15.09 -29.36
N LEU A 7 -22.89 -14.25 -30.05
CA LEU A 7 -21.42 -14.32 -30.02
C LEU A 7 -20.74 -13.24 -29.14
N ILE A 8 -21.51 -12.42 -28.42
CA ILE A 8 -20.97 -11.30 -27.60
C ILE A 8 -20.93 -11.64 -26.09
N ILE A 9 -21.53 -12.75 -25.65
CA ILE A 9 -21.67 -13.08 -24.21
C ILE A 9 -20.49 -13.92 -23.65
N THR A 10 -19.53 -14.35 -24.47
CA THR A 10 -18.42 -15.20 -24.00
C THR A 10 -17.18 -14.44 -23.50
N PHE A 11 -17.12 -13.11 -23.62
CA PHE A 11 -15.97 -12.30 -23.16
C PHE A 11 -16.18 -11.60 -21.80
N SER A 12 -17.23 -11.93 -21.05
CA SER A 12 -17.44 -11.41 -19.68
C SER A 12 -16.93 -12.36 -18.57
N GLY A 13 -16.12 -13.36 -18.94
CA GLY A 13 -15.61 -14.38 -18.02
C GLY A 13 -14.17 -14.17 -17.54
N MET A 14 -13.53 -13.02 -17.79
CA MET A 14 -12.26 -12.69 -17.12
C MET A 14 -12.54 -12.33 -15.66
N LEU A 15 -12.83 -13.37 -14.88
CA LEU A 15 -12.90 -13.35 -13.43
C LEU A 15 -11.60 -12.73 -12.90
N TRP A 16 -11.72 -11.60 -12.22
CA TRP A 16 -10.64 -11.02 -11.42
C TRP A 16 -10.36 -11.94 -10.24
N ALA A 17 -9.54 -12.97 -10.44
CA ALA A 17 -8.82 -13.56 -9.34
C ALA A 17 -7.84 -12.49 -8.84
N GLN A 18 -8.19 -11.80 -7.76
CA GLN A 18 -7.21 -11.05 -6.99
C GLN A 18 -6.28 -12.10 -6.38
N ASP A 19 -4.98 -12.01 -6.63
CA ASP A 19 -4.01 -12.90 -6.01
C ASP A 19 -4.20 -12.85 -4.49
N ALA A 20 -4.32 -14.01 -3.83
CA ALA A 20 -4.60 -14.10 -2.39
C ALA A 20 -3.63 -13.26 -1.52
N PRO A 21 -2.32 -13.13 -1.84
CA PRO A 21 -1.43 -12.21 -1.15
C PRO A 21 -1.83 -10.73 -1.27
N GLU A 22 -2.32 -10.28 -2.43
CA GLU A 22 -2.74 -8.89 -2.65
C GLU A 22 -4.06 -8.59 -1.93
N GLN A 23 -5.02 -9.52 -1.95
CA GLN A 23 -6.24 -9.40 -1.15
C GLN A 23 -5.90 -9.33 0.35
N GLY A 24 -5.02 -10.23 0.83
CA GLY A 24 -4.57 -10.25 2.21
C GLY A 24 -3.87 -8.97 2.65
N LYS A 25 -3.03 -8.41 1.78
CA LYS A 25 -2.35 -7.12 2.00
C LYS A 25 -3.35 -5.97 2.16
N ASN A 26 -4.35 -5.91 1.29
CA ASN A 26 -5.39 -4.87 1.36
C ASN A 26 -6.20 -4.98 2.65
N LEU A 27 -6.61 -6.19 3.02
CA LEU A 27 -7.32 -6.44 4.28
C LEU A 27 -6.47 -6.08 5.50
N PHE A 28 -5.19 -6.47 5.51
CA PHE A 28 -4.27 -6.11 6.58
C PHE A 28 -4.15 -4.59 6.74
N ASN A 29 -3.98 -3.85 5.64
CA ASN A 29 -3.87 -2.39 5.67
C ASN A 29 -5.13 -1.71 6.20
N GLN A 30 -6.30 -2.26 5.90
CA GLN A 30 -7.59 -1.70 6.32
C GLN A 30 -7.96 -2.06 7.77
N ARG A 31 -7.61 -3.26 8.22
CA ARG A 31 -8.14 -3.84 9.47
C ARG A 31 -7.10 -3.99 10.57
N CYS A 32 -5.81 -4.10 10.23
CA CYS A 32 -4.76 -4.50 11.18
C CYS A 32 -3.64 -3.47 11.33
N ALA A 33 -3.32 -2.73 10.26
CA ALA A 33 -2.13 -1.87 10.17
C ALA A 33 -2.15 -0.64 11.09
N ALA A 34 -3.31 -0.32 11.68
CA ALA A 34 -3.43 0.71 12.72
C ALA A 34 -2.74 0.30 14.03
N CYS A 35 -2.69 -1.01 14.33
CA CYS A 35 -2.15 -1.53 15.59
C CYS A 35 -0.91 -2.42 15.39
N HIS A 36 -0.76 -3.04 14.23
CA HIS A 36 0.32 -3.97 13.92
C HIS A 36 1.21 -3.48 12.78
N LYS A 37 2.50 -3.76 12.89
CA LYS A 37 3.44 -3.69 11.78
C LYS A 37 3.94 -5.10 11.45
N LEU A 38 4.58 -5.27 10.30
CA LEU A 38 5.15 -6.57 9.91
C LEU A 38 6.35 -6.93 10.80
N GLU A 39 7.34 -6.05 10.89
CA GLU A 39 8.64 -6.35 11.51
C GLU A 39 8.89 -5.61 12.84
N LYS A 40 7.99 -4.71 13.26
CA LYS A 40 8.19 -3.85 14.43
C LYS A 40 7.01 -3.94 15.40
N LYS A 41 7.30 -3.74 16.68
CA LYS A 41 6.26 -3.53 17.71
C LYS A 41 5.64 -2.14 17.52
N LEU A 42 4.32 -2.05 17.65
CA LEU A 42 3.57 -0.79 17.71
C LEU A 42 2.64 -0.83 18.94
N ILE A 43 1.35 -1.09 18.72
CA ILE A 43 0.37 -1.37 19.78
C ILE A 43 0.33 -2.88 20.01
N GLY A 44 0.33 -3.66 18.94
CA GLY A 44 0.41 -5.11 18.94
C GLY A 44 1.77 -5.66 18.51
N PRO A 45 1.95 -7.00 18.55
CA PRO A 45 3.16 -7.70 18.10
C PRO A 45 3.44 -7.54 16.60
N PRO A 46 4.70 -7.71 16.18
CA PRO A 46 5.05 -7.87 14.78
C PRO A 46 4.42 -9.16 14.20
N LEU A 47 3.81 -9.05 13.02
CA LEU A 47 3.04 -10.13 12.41
C LEU A 47 3.70 -10.81 11.22
N ALA A 48 4.88 -10.36 10.78
CA ALA A 48 5.61 -11.04 9.72
C ALA A 48 5.91 -12.49 10.10
N ARG A 49 5.72 -13.39 9.13
CA ARG A 49 6.04 -14.82 9.23
C ARG A 49 5.45 -15.46 10.48
N ILE A 50 4.21 -15.09 10.81
CA ILE A 50 3.51 -15.56 12.00
C ILE A 50 3.36 -17.10 12.03
N GLY A 51 3.39 -17.75 10.86
CA GLY A 51 3.42 -19.21 10.71
C GLY A 51 4.65 -19.90 11.27
N GLU A 52 5.76 -19.18 11.49
CA GLU A 52 6.92 -19.73 12.21
C GLU A 52 6.67 -19.83 13.72
N ARG A 53 5.71 -19.05 14.25
CA ARG A 53 5.46 -18.91 15.69
C ARG A 53 4.13 -19.52 16.15
N ARG A 54 3.15 -19.68 15.25
CA ARG A 54 1.78 -20.12 15.54
C ARG A 54 1.25 -21.00 14.42
N SER A 55 0.26 -21.83 14.73
CA SER A 55 -0.52 -22.53 13.72
C SER A 55 -1.56 -21.60 13.08
N GLU A 56 -1.91 -21.90 11.83
CA GLU A 56 -2.98 -21.19 11.12
C GLU A 56 -4.32 -21.31 11.86
N GLU A 57 -4.63 -22.49 12.38
CA GLU A 57 -5.87 -22.72 13.15
C GLU A 57 -5.97 -21.82 14.38
N TRP A 58 -4.88 -21.69 15.14
CA TRP A 58 -4.85 -20.81 16.31
C TRP A 58 -4.97 -19.34 15.88
N PHE A 59 -4.32 -18.94 14.79
CA PHE A 59 -4.41 -17.59 14.25
C PHE A 59 -5.85 -17.23 13.83
N LEU A 60 -6.55 -18.13 13.14
CA LEU A 60 -7.94 -17.93 12.74
C LEU A 60 -8.85 -17.66 13.96
N LYS A 61 -8.71 -18.48 15.01
CA LYS A 61 -9.46 -18.32 16.27
C LYS A 61 -9.12 -17.01 16.97
N PHE A 62 -7.83 -16.68 17.05
CA PHE A 62 -7.36 -15.48 17.75
C PHE A 62 -7.77 -14.19 17.02
N VAL A 63 -7.67 -14.14 15.69
CA VAL A 63 -8.11 -12.97 14.92
C VAL A 63 -9.63 -12.83 14.96
N SER A 64 -10.39 -13.93 14.92
CA SER A 64 -11.85 -13.85 15.02
C SER A 64 -12.30 -13.28 16.37
N ASN A 65 -11.79 -13.83 17.47
CA ASN A 65 -12.10 -13.34 18.82
C ASN A 65 -11.02 -13.76 19.84
N SER A 66 -9.99 -12.94 19.99
CA SER A 66 -8.90 -13.13 20.95
C SER A 66 -9.38 -13.13 22.41
N GLN A 67 -10.42 -12.35 22.73
CA GLN A 67 -10.93 -12.26 24.10
C GLN A 67 -11.61 -13.56 24.53
N ALA A 68 -12.26 -14.28 23.61
CA ALA A 68 -12.81 -15.61 23.90
C ALA A 68 -11.70 -16.62 24.26
N LEU A 69 -10.56 -16.60 23.55
CA LEU A 69 -9.41 -17.46 23.87
C LEU A 69 -8.75 -17.10 25.21
N ILE A 70 -8.65 -15.80 25.52
CA ILE A 70 -8.13 -15.33 26.80
C ILE A 70 -9.04 -15.80 27.94
N GLN A 71 -10.36 -15.69 27.77
CA GLN A 71 -11.35 -16.11 28.77
C GLN A 71 -11.41 -17.64 28.92
N SER A 72 -11.20 -18.40 27.85
CA SER A 72 -11.11 -19.86 27.91
C SER A 72 -9.82 -20.36 28.57
N GLY A 73 -8.90 -19.46 28.91
CA GLY A 73 -7.63 -19.80 29.55
C GLY A 73 -6.56 -20.32 28.60
N ASP A 74 -6.63 -20.00 27.30
CA ASP A 74 -5.55 -20.34 26.36
C ASP A 74 -4.24 -19.67 26.82
N ALA A 75 -3.25 -20.49 27.16
CA ALA A 75 -2.02 -20.00 27.77
C ALA A 75 -1.26 -19.03 26.86
N GLN A 76 -1.31 -19.24 25.54
CA GLN A 76 -0.62 -18.38 24.58
C GLN A 76 -1.33 -17.03 24.41
N ALA A 77 -2.66 -17.03 24.35
CA ALA A 77 -3.47 -15.82 24.25
C ALA A 77 -3.34 -14.98 25.53
N VAL A 78 -3.41 -15.61 26.72
CA VAL A 78 -3.22 -14.95 28.01
C VAL A 78 -1.81 -14.35 28.13
N ALA A 79 -0.78 -15.06 27.68
CA ALA A 79 0.60 -14.55 27.72
C ALA A 79 0.76 -13.29 26.86
N ILE A 80 0.28 -13.31 25.61
CA ILE A 80 0.31 -12.13 24.73
C ILE A 80 -0.47 -10.98 25.36
N PHE A 81 -1.68 -11.23 25.87
CA PHE A 81 -2.51 -10.18 26.45
C PHE A 81 -1.79 -9.48 27.61
N LYS A 82 -1.08 -10.22 28.47
CA LYS A 82 -0.27 -9.64 29.54
C LYS A 82 0.94 -8.86 29.03
N GLU A 83 1.68 -9.42 28.06
CA GLU A 83 2.86 -8.79 27.47
C GLU A 83 2.54 -7.44 26.79
N TYR A 84 1.35 -7.35 26.21
CA TYR A 84 0.86 -6.15 25.52
C TYR A 84 -0.09 -5.33 26.41
N ASN A 85 0.21 -5.21 27.71
CA ASN A 85 -0.49 -4.31 28.65
C ASN A 85 -2.03 -4.44 28.63
N GLN A 86 -2.52 -5.66 28.46
CA GLN A 86 -3.95 -5.97 28.41
C GLN A 86 -4.71 -5.13 27.37
N GLN A 87 -4.02 -4.72 26.30
CA GLN A 87 -4.65 -4.02 25.18
C GLN A 87 -5.65 -4.94 24.50
N ILE A 88 -6.88 -4.45 24.33
CA ILE A 88 -7.98 -5.21 23.75
C ILE A 88 -7.84 -5.17 22.22
N MET A 89 -7.65 -6.34 21.62
CA MET A 89 -7.81 -6.51 20.17
C MET A 89 -9.32 -6.71 19.90
N PRO A 90 -9.98 -5.84 19.12
CA PRO A 90 -11.40 -5.97 18.86
C PRO A 90 -11.70 -7.28 18.10
N PRO A 91 -12.86 -7.91 18.34
CA PRO A 91 -13.28 -9.08 17.58
C PRO A 91 -13.63 -8.68 16.13
N PHE A 92 -13.25 -9.51 15.18
CA PHE A 92 -13.48 -9.29 13.74
C PHE A 92 -14.59 -10.22 13.25
N THR A 93 -15.82 -10.00 13.72
CA THR A 93 -16.99 -10.83 13.37
C THR A 93 -17.48 -10.60 11.94
N ASP A 94 -17.02 -9.54 11.29
CA ASP A 94 -17.33 -9.18 9.91
C ASP A 94 -16.38 -9.84 8.88
N LEU A 95 -15.23 -10.35 9.31
CA LEU A 95 -14.28 -11.02 8.42
C LEU A 95 -14.65 -12.50 8.26
N SER A 96 -14.70 -12.97 7.02
CA SER A 96 -14.87 -14.39 6.74
C SER A 96 -13.58 -15.18 7.04
N GLU A 97 -13.69 -16.50 7.21
CA GLU A 97 -12.51 -17.35 7.36
C GLU A 97 -11.54 -17.20 6.18
N SER A 98 -12.07 -17.09 4.95
CA SER A 98 -11.26 -16.84 3.75
C SER A 98 -10.52 -15.51 3.80
N ASP A 99 -11.12 -14.44 4.34
CA ASP A 99 -10.45 -13.14 4.49
C ASP A 99 -9.28 -13.24 5.46
N ILE A 100 -9.48 -13.93 6.59
CA ILE A 100 -8.42 -14.12 7.59
C ILE A 100 -7.31 -15.03 7.02
N LYS A 101 -7.63 -16.04 6.21
CA LYS A 101 -6.64 -16.87 5.48
C LYS A 101 -5.86 -16.08 4.44
N ALA A 102 -6.50 -15.14 3.75
CA ALA A 102 -5.80 -14.23 2.83
C ALA A 102 -4.78 -13.37 3.60
N ILE A 103 -5.18 -12.81 4.75
CA ILE A 103 -4.27 -12.08 5.65
C ILE A 103 -3.12 -12.99 6.11
N TRP A 104 -3.41 -14.21 6.56
CA TRP A 104 -2.40 -15.19 6.97
C TRP A 104 -1.39 -15.46 5.85
N THR A 105 -1.87 -15.68 4.62
CA THR A 105 -1.03 -15.91 3.45
C THR A 105 -0.12 -14.72 3.19
N TYR A 106 -0.66 -13.50 3.23
CA TYR A 106 0.11 -12.27 3.08
C TYR A 106 1.20 -12.13 4.16
N LEU A 107 0.86 -12.33 5.43
CA LEU A 107 1.82 -12.21 6.54
C LEU A 107 2.99 -13.20 6.43
N ASN A 108 2.74 -14.36 5.83
CA ASN A 108 3.75 -15.40 5.62
C ASN A 108 4.47 -15.32 4.26
N SER A 109 3.97 -14.52 3.31
CA SER A 109 4.66 -14.25 2.06
C SER A 109 5.75 -13.16 2.19
N VAL A 110 5.79 -12.44 3.32
CA VAL A 110 6.82 -11.43 3.59
C VAL A 110 8.16 -12.14 3.81
N ALA A 111 9.14 -11.85 2.93
CA ALA A 111 10.48 -12.42 3.01
C ALA A 111 11.18 -12.06 4.34
N ALA A 112 11.98 -13.00 4.86
CA ALA A 112 12.72 -12.80 6.10
C ALA A 112 13.68 -11.60 6.01
N PRO A 113 13.84 -10.81 7.09
CA PRO A 113 14.94 -9.86 7.19
C PRO A 113 16.25 -10.65 7.11
N GLN A 114 17.09 -10.32 6.13
CA GLN A 114 18.46 -10.81 6.16
C GLN A 114 19.12 -10.24 7.41
N ALA A 115 19.60 -11.11 8.30
CA ALA A 115 20.44 -10.69 9.42
C ALA A 115 21.60 -9.85 8.86
N PRO A 116 22.00 -8.74 9.51
CA PRO A 116 23.12 -7.95 9.03
C PRO A 116 24.38 -8.82 9.11
N THR A 117 24.80 -9.36 7.98
CA THR A 117 26.14 -9.91 7.82
C THR A 117 27.09 -8.73 7.85
N ALA A 118 27.77 -8.56 8.98
CA ALA A 118 28.91 -7.67 9.08
C ALA A 118 30.03 -8.21 8.18
N ALA A 119 30.06 -7.77 6.91
CA ALA A 119 31.27 -7.56 6.12
C ALA A 119 30.91 -7.17 4.67
N ALA A 120 31.43 -6.00 4.29
CA ALA A 120 31.84 -5.56 2.94
C ALA A 120 31.10 -4.31 2.43
N SER A 121 31.85 -3.20 2.51
CA SER A 121 31.63 -1.97 1.77
C SER A 121 31.45 -2.25 0.28
N GLY A 122 30.43 -1.63 -0.32
CA GLY A 122 30.36 -1.38 -1.76
C GLY A 122 29.33 -2.20 -2.52
N ALA A 123 28.07 -1.77 -2.47
CA ALA A 123 27.15 -1.69 -3.61
C ALA A 123 25.76 -1.33 -3.06
N ALA A 124 25.36 -0.08 -3.25
CA ALA A 124 23.98 0.33 -3.09
C ALA A 124 23.16 -0.29 -4.23
N THR A 125 22.78 -1.55 -4.06
CA THR A 125 21.62 -2.10 -4.76
C THR A 125 20.44 -1.83 -3.83
N SER A 126 19.56 -0.93 -4.26
CA SER A 126 18.30 -0.63 -3.60
C SER A 126 17.57 -1.95 -3.35
N ALA A 127 17.67 -2.46 -2.13
CA ALA A 127 16.71 -3.40 -1.61
C ALA A 127 15.38 -2.64 -1.60
N GLU A 128 14.51 -3.00 -2.54
CA GLU A 128 13.10 -2.69 -2.47
C GLU A 128 12.65 -3.18 -1.10
N SER A 129 12.55 -2.24 -0.17
CA SER A 129 12.03 -2.52 1.15
C SER A 129 10.62 -2.99 0.90
N SER A 130 10.30 -4.16 1.42
CA SER A 130 8.93 -4.64 1.64
C SER A 130 8.24 -3.75 2.67
N ASP A 131 8.26 -2.44 2.43
CA ASP A 131 7.62 -1.43 3.24
C ASP A 131 6.13 -1.54 2.92
N GLY A 132 5.46 -2.41 3.68
CA GLY A 132 4.02 -2.41 3.77
C GLY A 132 3.60 -0.95 3.98
N ILE A 133 2.73 -0.45 3.11
CA ILE A 133 2.22 0.91 3.21
C ILE A 133 1.36 0.97 4.46
N TYR A 134 1.93 1.47 5.57
CA TYR A 134 1.18 1.58 6.81
C TYR A 134 0.49 2.94 6.94
N PRO A 135 -0.76 2.98 7.43
CA PRO A 135 -1.42 4.24 7.77
C PRO A 135 -0.61 5.04 8.78
N GLY A 136 -0.38 6.32 8.51
CA GLY A 136 0.28 7.26 9.43
C GLY A 136 1.82 7.28 9.41
N GLU A 137 2.47 6.43 8.62
CA GLU A 137 3.93 6.56 8.40
C GLU A 137 4.19 7.73 7.46
N LYS A 138 4.99 8.69 7.91
CA LYS A 138 5.42 9.85 7.12
C LYS A 138 6.40 9.36 6.06
N ARG A 139 5.87 8.93 4.91
CA ARG A 139 6.68 8.49 3.78
C ARG A 139 7.55 9.66 3.31
N PRO A 140 8.89 9.57 3.36
CA PRO A 140 9.72 10.49 2.62
C PRO A 140 9.35 10.33 1.14
N MET A 141 9.04 11.43 0.44
CA MET A 141 8.74 11.37 -0.99
C MET A 141 9.85 10.62 -1.71
N LYS A 142 9.48 9.67 -2.58
CA LYS A 142 10.45 8.96 -3.39
C LYS A 142 11.19 9.97 -4.26
N VAL A 143 12.49 9.78 -4.46
CA VAL A 143 13.31 10.69 -5.27
C VAL A 143 12.76 10.80 -6.70
N GLU A 144 12.16 9.72 -7.20
CA GLU A 144 11.46 9.65 -8.48
C GLU A 144 10.23 10.58 -8.53
N ASP A 145 9.39 10.55 -7.48
CA ASP A 145 8.20 11.40 -7.37
C ASP A 145 8.59 12.88 -7.26
N PHE A 146 9.63 13.18 -6.48
CA PHE A 146 10.16 14.54 -6.36
C PHE A 146 10.74 15.04 -7.69
N ASN A 147 11.46 14.18 -8.42
CA ASN A 147 11.96 14.49 -9.75
C ASN A 147 10.83 14.72 -10.75
N LEU A 148 9.79 13.88 -10.74
CA LEU A 148 8.63 14.04 -11.60
C LEU A 148 7.93 15.37 -11.31
N LEU A 149 7.66 15.68 -10.04
CA LEU A 149 7.01 16.93 -9.63
C LEU A 149 7.83 18.15 -10.07
N ARG A 150 9.15 18.11 -9.84
CA ARG A 150 10.09 19.17 -10.25
C ARG A 150 10.11 19.33 -11.77
N HIS A 151 10.16 18.24 -12.54
CA HIS A 151 10.13 18.30 -13.99
C HIS A 151 8.81 18.85 -14.52
N THR A 152 7.67 18.39 -13.99
CA THR A 152 6.36 18.92 -14.36
C THR A 152 6.21 20.39 -14.02
N PHE A 153 6.74 20.83 -12.88
CA PHE A 153 6.74 22.24 -12.49
C PHE A 153 7.51 23.10 -13.49
N TRP A 154 8.74 22.72 -13.84
CA TRP A 154 9.56 23.47 -14.81
C TRP A 154 8.99 23.43 -16.24
N LEU A 155 8.35 22.33 -16.65
CA LEU A 155 7.67 22.25 -17.95
C LEU A 155 6.45 23.17 -18.01
N LEU A 156 5.60 23.17 -16.97
CA LEU A 156 4.40 24.01 -16.93
C LEU A 156 4.74 25.50 -16.81
N THR A 157 5.68 25.85 -15.92
CA THR A 157 6.15 27.23 -15.78
C THR A 157 6.86 27.71 -17.04
N GLY A 158 7.73 26.88 -17.64
CA GLY A 158 8.40 27.18 -18.89
C GLY A 158 7.40 27.42 -20.03
N PHE A 159 6.40 26.56 -20.17
CA PHE A 159 5.34 26.74 -21.18
C PHE A 159 4.55 28.03 -20.97
N ALA A 160 4.16 28.35 -19.73
CA ALA A 160 3.43 29.57 -19.41
C ALA A 160 4.24 30.84 -19.74
N VAL A 161 5.54 30.85 -19.44
CA VAL A 161 6.43 31.96 -19.80
C VAL A 161 6.57 32.09 -21.32
N MET A 162 6.72 30.97 -22.02
CA MET A 162 6.86 30.95 -23.48
C MET A 162 5.60 31.49 -24.18
N VAL A 163 4.42 31.07 -23.73
CA VAL A 163 3.13 31.61 -24.21
C VAL A 163 2.99 33.10 -23.91
N SER A 164 3.39 33.55 -22.71
CA SER A 164 3.34 34.96 -22.34
C SER A 164 4.24 35.83 -23.22
N LEU A 165 5.45 35.36 -23.54
CA LEU A 165 6.37 36.05 -24.45
C LEU A 165 5.84 36.09 -25.89
N LEU A 166 5.27 34.98 -26.38
CA LEU A 166 4.67 34.97 -27.72
C LEU A 166 3.51 35.96 -27.83
N LEU A 167 2.63 36.02 -26.83
CA LEU A 167 1.54 37.00 -26.80
C LEU A 167 2.08 38.44 -26.79
N ALA A 168 3.12 38.72 -26.01
CA ALA A 168 3.75 40.03 -25.97
C ALA A 168 4.34 40.43 -27.34
N VAL A 169 5.00 39.50 -28.03
CA VAL A 169 5.54 39.73 -29.39
C VAL A 169 4.42 39.99 -30.40
N ILE A 170 3.34 39.21 -30.34
CA ILE A 170 2.18 39.40 -31.23
C ILE A 170 1.53 40.77 -30.99
N ILE A 171 1.31 41.14 -29.72
CA ILE A 171 0.74 42.45 -29.36
C ILE A 171 1.64 43.58 -29.87
N ASN A 172 2.95 43.45 -29.72
CA ASN A 172 3.91 44.45 -30.20
C ASN A 172 3.87 44.56 -31.74
N PHE A 173 3.85 43.44 -32.46
CA PHE A 173 3.79 43.43 -33.92
C PHE A 173 2.49 44.06 -34.46
N VAL A 174 1.34 43.73 -33.85
CA VAL A 174 0.04 44.33 -34.19
C VAL A 174 0.03 45.84 -33.93
N SER A 175 0.65 46.27 -32.82
CA SER A 175 0.75 47.70 -32.48
C SER A 175 1.60 48.48 -33.49
N ILE A 176 2.72 47.92 -33.93
CA ILE A 176 3.60 48.54 -34.95
C ILE A 176 2.87 48.63 -36.29
N LYS A 177 2.19 47.56 -36.73
CA LYS A 177 1.44 47.56 -37.99
C LYS A 177 0.34 48.63 -38.00
N LYS A 178 -0.42 48.74 -36.90
CA LYS A 178 -1.47 49.75 -36.76
C LYS A 178 -0.93 51.18 -36.85
N ALA A 179 0.24 51.46 -36.29
CA ALA A 179 0.88 52.77 -36.37
C ALA A 179 1.30 53.13 -37.81
N SER A 180 1.73 52.15 -38.62
CA SER A 180 2.12 52.38 -40.02
C SER A 180 0.93 52.65 -40.95
N GLU A 181 -0.25 52.13 -40.64
CA GLU A 181 -1.47 52.34 -41.45
C GLU A 181 -2.16 53.69 -41.15
N SER A 182 -1.80 54.35 -40.04
CA SER A 182 -2.35 55.65 -39.63
C SER A 182 -1.48 56.86 -40.00
N SER A 183 -0.32 56.64 -40.64
CA SER A 183 0.62 57.64 -41.15
C SER A 183 0.51 57.77 -42.66
#